data_AF-A0A0Q8DBX8-F1
#
_entry.id   AF-A0A0Q8DBX8-F1
#
_cell.length_a   1.000
_cell.length_b   1.000
_cell.length_c   1.000
_cell.angle_alpha   90.00
_cell.angle_beta   90.00
_cell.angle_gamma   90.00
#
_symmetry.space_group_name_H-M   'P 1'
#
loop_
_entity.id
_entity.type
_entity.pdbx_description
1 polymer ?
#
loop_
_entity_poly.entity_id
_entity_poly.type
_entity_poly.pdbx_seq_one_letter_code
_entity_poly.pdbx_strand_id
1 'polypeptide(L)' 'MTDHEETLANLSREERRFQPPAELAANANVKADAYDAAKADREGFWATQADRLDWARPAGLG' A
#
# COMPACT_ATOMS: atom_id res chain seq x y z
N MET A 1 -33.96 -0.80 -25.43
CA MET A 1 -32.49 -0.61 -25.42
C MET A 1 -32.00 0.11 -24.17
N THR A 2 -32.87 0.81 -23.45
CA THR A 2 -32.57 1.57 -22.21
C THR A 2 -32.35 0.70 -20.96
N ASP A 3 -33.04 -0.43 -20.81
CA ASP A 3 -32.92 -1.27 -19.59
C ASP A 3 -31.53 -1.92 -19.43
N HIS A 4 -30.87 -2.23 -20.55
CA HIS A 4 -29.51 -2.75 -20.55
C HIS A 4 -28.48 -1.67 -20.19
N GLU A 5 -28.74 -0.40 -20.55
CA GLU A 5 -27.85 0.72 -20.25
C GLU A 5 -27.89 1.10 -18.76
N GLU A 6 -29.06 1.10 -18.11
CA GLU A 6 -29.16 1.31 -16.65
C GLU A 6 -28.51 0.18 -15.84
N THR A 7 -28.64 -1.07 -16.30
CA THR A 7 -28.02 -2.22 -15.65
C THR A 7 -26.49 -2.13 -15.71
N LEU A 8 -25.93 -1.70 -16.85
CA LEU A 8 -24.49 -1.51 -17.03
C LEU A 8 -23.97 -0.28 -16.28
N ALA A 9 -24.76 0.79 -16.15
CA ALA A 9 -24.39 1.98 -15.37
C ALA A 9 -24.14 1.65 -13.88
N ASN A 10 -24.97 0.80 -13.28
CA ASN A 10 -24.79 0.32 -11.90
C ASN A 10 -23.56 -0.60 -11.73
N LEU A 11 -23.10 -1.24 -12.83
CA LEU A 11 -21.87 -2.04 -12.86
C LEU A 11 -20.61 -1.20 -13.16
N SER A 12 -20.77 0.01 -13.67
CA SER A 12 -19.67 0.82 -14.21
C SER A 12 -18.88 1.57 -13.13
N ARG A 13 -19.47 1.77 -11.94
CA ARG A 13 -18.81 2.41 -10.79
C ARG A 13 -19.13 1.67 -9.49
N GLU A 14 -18.22 0.80 -9.11
CA GLU A 14 -18.24 0.10 -7.83
C GLU A 14 -17.38 0.88 -6.81
N GLU A 15 -18.04 1.50 -5.82
CA GLU A 15 -17.38 2.30 -4.77
C GLU A 15 -17.46 1.65 -3.38
N ARG A 16 -18.04 0.44 -3.24
CA ARG A 16 -18.12 -0.23 -1.94
C ARG A 16 -16.71 -0.47 -1.40
N ARG A 17 -16.51 -0.08 -0.15
CA ARG A 17 -15.27 -0.30 0.60
C ARG A 17 -15.54 -1.24 1.75
N PHE A 18 -14.74 -2.27 1.86
CA PHE A 18 -14.76 -3.18 2.99
C PHE A 18 -13.59 -2.80 3.90
N GLN A 19 -13.91 -2.25 5.07
CA GLN A 19 -12.89 -1.92 6.05
C GLN A 19 -12.19 -3.21 6.52
N PRO A 20 -10.88 -3.17 6.78
CA PRO A 20 -10.23 -4.30 7.44
C PRO A 20 -10.84 -4.53 8.83
N PRO A 21 -10.88 -5.78 9.33
CA PRO A 21 -11.22 -6.04 10.72
C PRO A 21 -10.35 -5.20 11.67
N ALA A 22 -10.94 -4.75 12.79
CA ALA A 22 -10.25 -3.85 13.73
C ALA A 22 -8.92 -4.43 14.25
N GLU A 23 -8.88 -5.73 14.55
CA GLU A 23 -7.66 -6.40 15.01
C GLU A 23 -6.56 -6.41 13.95
N LEU A 24 -6.93 -6.55 12.67
CA LEU A 24 -5.98 -6.48 11.56
C LEU A 24 -5.46 -5.05 11.36
N ALA A 25 -6.34 -4.06 11.46
CA ALA A 25 -5.95 -2.65 11.40
C ALA A 25 -5.02 -2.26 12.55
N ALA A 26 -5.26 -2.77 13.77
CA ALA A 26 -4.42 -2.55 14.94
C ALA A 26 -3.03 -3.20 14.78
N ASN A 27 -2.96 -4.42 14.22
CA ASN A 27 -1.71 -5.18 14.07
C ASN A 27 -1.07 -5.12 12.67
N ALA A 28 -1.52 -4.22 11.79
CA ALA A 28 -0.92 -4.09 10.46
C ALA A 28 0.61 -3.84 10.53
N ASN A 29 1.36 -4.59 9.72
CA ASN A 29 2.82 -4.58 9.67
C ASN A 29 3.42 -3.20 9.32
N VAL A 30 2.65 -2.37 8.60
CA VAL A 30 3.03 -1.03 8.17
C VAL A 30 1.81 -0.11 8.36
N LYS A 31 2.05 1.12 8.82
CA LYS A 31 1.01 2.14 9.03
C LYS A 31 1.23 3.33 8.09
N ALA A 32 0.33 4.31 8.15
CA ALA A 32 0.31 5.46 7.25
C ALA A 32 1.58 6.34 7.35
N ASP A 33 2.19 6.40 8.54
CA ASP A 33 3.44 7.12 8.81
C ASP A 33 4.62 6.68 7.94
N ALA A 34 4.63 5.41 7.49
CA ALA A 34 5.67 4.92 6.57
C ALA A 34 5.66 5.67 5.23
N TYR A 35 4.49 6.14 4.76
CA TYR A 35 4.42 6.96 3.55
C TYR A 35 4.99 8.35 3.77
N ASP A 36 4.73 8.96 4.93
CA ASP A 36 5.28 10.26 5.27
C ASP A 36 6.81 10.20 5.38
N ALA A 37 7.33 9.16 6.04
CA ALA A 37 8.77 8.90 6.13
C ALA A 37 9.42 8.69 4.74
N ALA A 38 8.82 7.83 3.91
CA ALA A 38 9.32 7.58 2.55
C ALA A 38 9.23 8.81 1.64
N LYS A 39 8.26 9.70 1.85
CA LYS A 39 8.14 10.97 1.12
C LYS A 39 9.19 11.99 1.56
N ALA A 40 9.53 12.03 2.85
CA ALA A 40 10.51 12.95 3.40
C ALA A 40 11.94 12.60 2.95
N ASP A 41 12.30 11.32 2.94
CA ASP A 41 13.58 10.82 2.44
C ASP A 41 13.42 9.43 1.85
N ARG A 42 13.23 9.39 0.52
CA ARG A 42 12.96 8.15 -0.20
C ARG A 42 14.15 7.19 -0.18
N GLU A 43 15.36 7.70 -0.35
CA GLU A 43 16.56 6.85 -0.43
C GLU A 43 16.95 6.35 0.97
N GLY A 44 16.93 7.22 1.98
CA GLY A 44 17.17 6.82 3.37
C GLY A 44 16.11 5.85 3.90
N PHE A 45 14.85 6.01 3.51
CA PHE A 45 13.79 5.06 3.84
C PHE A 45 14.12 3.65 3.33
N TRP A 46 14.48 3.53 2.05
CA TRP A 46 14.80 2.23 1.44
C TRP A 46 16.11 1.65 1.95
N ALA A 47 17.13 2.47 2.22
CA ALA A 47 18.35 2.02 2.87
C ALA A 47 18.04 1.37 4.23
N THR A 48 17.23 2.03 5.06
CA THR A 48 16.78 1.49 6.35
C THR A 48 15.99 0.18 6.21
N GLN A 49 15.18 0.03 5.16
CA GLN A 49 14.48 -1.24 4.92
C GLN A 49 15.44 -2.34 4.48
N ALA A 50 16.45 -2.01 3.66
CA ALA A 50 17.44 -2.94 3.15
C ALA A 50 18.33 -3.52 4.26
N ASP A 51 18.59 -2.76 5.32
CA ASP A 51 19.36 -3.22 6.50
C ASP A 51 18.71 -4.40 7.24
N ARG A 52 17.42 -4.69 6.99
CA ARG A 52 16.70 -5.83 7.59
C ARG A 52 16.99 -7.16 6.90
N LEU A 53 17.72 -7.15 5.80
CA LEU A 53 17.99 -8.33 4.98
C LEU A 53 19.43 -8.79 5.21
N ASP A 54 19.61 -10.10 5.31
CA ASP A 54 20.93 -10.72 5.29
C ASP A 54 21.43 -10.81 3.85
N TRP A 55 22.17 -9.81 3.42
CA TRP A 55 22.71 -9.78 2.07
C TRP A 55 23.96 -10.64 1.94
N ALA A 56 24.02 -11.48 0.90
CA ALA A 56 25.22 -12.24 0.56
C ALA A 56 26.42 -11.36 0.15
N ARG A 57 26.14 -10.14 -0.34
CA ARG A 57 27.12 -9.07 -0.60
C ARG A 57 26.53 -7.75 -0.12
N PRO A 58 27.31 -6.87 0.52
CA PRO A 58 26.77 -5.65 1.12
C PRO A 58 26.02 -4.82 0.09
N ALA A 59 24.84 -4.32 0.47
CA ALA A 59 23.96 -3.53 -0.40
C ALA A 59 24.46 -2.10 -0.67
N GLY A 60 25.76 -1.83 -0.44
CA GLY A 60 26.35 -0.53 -0.64
C GLY A 60 26.41 -0.16 -2.12
N LEU A 61 25.70 0.92 -2.48
CA LEU A 61 26.01 1.75 -3.64
C LEU A 61 27.39 2.39 -3.41
N GLY A 62 28.45 1.70 -3.84
CA GLY A 62 29.75 2.29 -4.10
C GLY A 62 29.80 2.92 -5.48
#